data_AF-A0A7S1XFG0-F1
#
_entry.id   AF-A0A7S1XFG0-F1
#
_cell.length_a   1.000
_cell.length_b   1.000
_cell.length_c   1.000
_cell.angle_alpha   90.00
_cell.angle_beta   90.00
_cell.angle_gamma   90.00
#
_symmetry.space_group_name_H-M   'P 1'
#
loop_
_entity.id
_entity.type
_entity.pdbx_description
1 polymer ?
#
loop_
_entity_poly.entity_id
_entity_poly.type
_entity_poly.pdbx_seq_one_letter_code
_entity_poly.pdbx_strand_id
1 'polypeptide(L)'
;MSNCVMTSAMISIRTVCVLFVAVVCVHSSPLSLHKRRRIGSVVTFKGSTNTFGSSDPAEQETTLIEGALPRVEQDGWTDDRASPSNISDGSGSFKRTRFSQFNDDLISDDTDDGDSEDKVERSLANDSPTMPDFGHNDDGGEGEGCKDCIEPDYVEGQPREPAFTWRQTANASVHCYLLGKKGDRHCVVSPVCYDKEDEVWMVPEGERACSAFNKSASFLDRTCQSLEVDAYREFNFEKPSTVFSPEFLQEENDSIVWVPGTTLLQKLDRSCGNIAHFAGRIFYLHHVLSNYRSYYLRSIDNVVVFSGADVMKRFTNARLFGYWHKHVLEAIVFPATPSLDQWPIFSKSTAGIRSFVFENPSLGHADKRYVCYDRIVATGFFKGRFFVEDQEYPSRETRWESTSILAPAISRDSLKFRSKLFKLLERRSEIPMMKRQVLFVDRHGSRRIIVPENKERLFTFIAKECSKRSFNFSVIDFETKISREQVQAMSQSAIAIGVHGANLVNTIFMPPLSVLIELFPFGFYHDMYEEGGRASLKYFSYSMSAGEEWPELESAGFLDRESCIHKHRDCKVFYRDQVLEFHDQDMKQIGIILGQAFEYLDSLTLGSSRTTEPGLGL
;
A
#
# COMPACT_ATOMS: atom_id res chain seq x y z
N MET A 1 -64.42 0.28 -5.07
CA MET A 1 -65.11 -0.88 -4.46
C MET A 1 -64.69 -2.13 -5.22
N SER A 2 -64.59 -3.25 -4.50
CA SER A 2 -64.52 -4.64 -5.00
C SER A 2 -63.27 -5.06 -5.80
N ASN A 3 -62.48 -5.91 -5.15
CA ASN A 3 -61.45 -6.76 -5.75
C ASN A 3 -62.07 -7.82 -6.68
N CYS A 4 -61.27 -8.43 -7.56
CA CYS A 4 -61.22 -9.89 -7.58
C CYS A 4 -59.87 -10.42 -8.08
N VAL A 5 -59.50 -11.61 -7.58
CA VAL A 5 -58.22 -12.30 -7.79
C VAL A 5 -58.44 -13.46 -8.77
N MET A 6 -57.43 -13.82 -9.56
CA MET A 6 -57.32 -15.20 -10.05
C MET A 6 -55.88 -15.70 -10.01
N THR A 7 -55.72 -16.94 -9.56
CA THR A 7 -54.46 -17.60 -9.22
C THR A 7 -54.15 -18.81 -10.13
N SER A 8 -52.91 -19.29 -10.04
CA SER A 8 -52.40 -20.58 -10.59
C SER A 8 -52.06 -20.58 -12.08
N ALA A 9 -50.94 -21.19 -12.54
CA ALA A 9 -50.31 -22.40 -12.02
C ALA A 9 -48.78 -22.47 -12.28
N MET A 10 -48.08 -23.24 -11.45
CA MET A 10 -46.73 -23.75 -11.77
C MET A 10 -46.83 -24.90 -12.77
N ILE A 11 -46.04 -24.88 -13.84
CA ILE A 11 -45.52 -26.09 -14.50
C ILE A 11 -44.02 -25.92 -14.73
N SER A 12 -43.24 -26.87 -14.22
CA SER A 12 -41.82 -27.03 -14.49
C SER A 12 -41.62 -27.83 -15.77
N ILE A 13 -40.66 -27.45 -16.62
CA ILE A 13 -39.81 -28.36 -17.40
C ILE A 13 -38.56 -27.61 -17.88
N ARG A 14 -37.41 -28.29 -17.81
CA ARG A 14 -36.11 -27.81 -18.30
C ARG A 14 -36.06 -27.87 -19.84
N THR A 15 -35.41 -26.91 -20.49
CA THR A 15 -34.47 -27.14 -21.61
C THR A 15 -33.49 -25.97 -21.71
N VAL A 16 -32.22 -26.28 -21.93
CA VAL A 16 -31.15 -25.31 -22.21
C VAL A 16 -31.15 -24.97 -23.70
N CYS A 17 -31.09 -23.69 -24.05
CA CYS A 17 -30.55 -23.26 -25.35
C CYS A 17 -29.90 -21.88 -25.22
N VAL A 18 -28.66 -21.78 -25.71
CA VAL A 18 -27.89 -20.54 -25.81
C VAL A 18 -28.40 -19.75 -27.01
N LEU A 19 -28.67 -18.45 -26.84
CA LEU A 19 -28.86 -17.53 -27.97
C LEU A 19 -27.93 -16.32 -27.83
N PHE A 20 -26.96 -16.22 -28.73
CA PHE A 20 -26.30 -14.96 -29.04
C PHE A 20 -27.20 -14.17 -29.98
N VAL A 21 -27.39 -12.87 -29.72
CA VAL A 21 -27.91 -11.91 -30.70
C VAL A 21 -26.96 -10.71 -30.73
N ALA A 22 -26.44 -10.42 -31.92
CA ALA A 22 -25.59 -9.27 -32.20
C ALA A 22 -26.37 -8.23 -33.02
N VAL A 23 -26.15 -6.95 -32.75
CA VAL A 23 -26.52 -5.75 -33.56
C VAL A 23 -25.73 -4.58 -32.95
N VAL A 24 -25.19 -3.56 -33.64
CA VAL A 24 -24.76 -3.26 -35.02
C VAL A 24 -23.79 -2.08 -34.87
N CYS A 25 -22.82 -1.87 -35.77
CA CYS A 25 -22.27 -0.54 -36.00
C CYS A 25 -22.03 -0.27 -37.49
N VAL A 26 -22.21 1.00 -37.87
CA VAL A 26 -22.45 1.46 -39.25
C VAL A 26 -21.17 1.97 -39.92
N HIS A 27 -21.10 1.82 -41.24
CA HIS A 27 -20.00 2.34 -42.07
C HIS A 27 -19.91 3.88 -42.08
N SER A 28 -18.68 4.39 -42.14
CA SER A 28 -18.36 5.53 -43.02
C SER A 28 -16.88 5.53 -43.42
N SER A 29 -16.61 5.51 -44.72
CA SER A 29 -15.30 5.81 -45.33
C SER A 29 -15.27 7.25 -45.82
N PRO A 30 -14.10 7.80 -46.21
CA PRO A 30 -13.80 7.83 -47.65
C PRO A 30 -12.33 7.58 -48.05
N LEU A 31 -12.10 7.50 -49.37
CA LEU A 31 -10.88 6.98 -50.03
C LEU A 31 -9.72 7.98 -50.20
N SER A 32 -8.49 7.44 -50.14
CA SER A 32 -7.32 7.68 -51.04
C SER A 32 -6.16 6.72 -50.64
N LEU A 33 -5.07 6.41 -51.38
CA LEU A 33 -4.68 6.60 -52.80
C LEU A 33 -3.63 5.53 -53.22
N HIS A 34 -3.30 5.47 -54.52
CA HIS A 34 -2.08 4.95 -55.19
C HIS A 34 -1.37 3.59 -54.83
N LYS A 35 -1.68 2.58 -55.66
CA LYS A 35 -0.76 1.77 -56.51
C LYS A 35 0.78 1.93 -56.31
N ARG A 36 1.51 0.84 -55.99
CA ARG A 36 2.33 0.03 -56.97
C ARG A 36 3.15 -1.15 -56.35
N ARG A 37 3.16 -2.27 -57.10
CA ARG A 37 4.19 -3.35 -57.26
C ARG A 37 4.65 -4.24 -56.07
N ARG A 38 4.47 -5.55 -56.27
CA ARG A 38 5.20 -6.69 -55.65
C ARG A 38 6.34 -7.16 -56.56
N ILE A 39 7.43 -7.73 -56.02
CA ILE A 39 8.23 -8.84 -56.60
C ILE A 39 8.85 -9.66 -55.44
N GLY A 40 8.76 -11.01 -55.51
CA GLY A 40 9.62 -11.98 -54.78
C GLY A 40 9.36 -12.15 -53.27
N SER A 41 9.54 -13.32 -52.64
CA SER A 41 9.84 -14.68 -53.15
C SER A 41 9.29 -15.72 -52.16
N VAL A 42 8.93 -16.92 -52.61
CA VAL A 42 8.47 -18.04 -51.76
C VAL A 42 9.52 -19.15 -51.76
N VAL A 43 9.83 -19.70 -50.59
CA VAL A 43 10.49 -20.99 -50.44
C VAL A 43 9.72 -21.82 -49.41
N THR A 44 9.25 -22.99 -49.82
CA THR A 44 8.60 -24.00 -48.96
C THR A 44 9.48 -25.24 -48.88
N PHE A 45 9.60 -25.83 -47.69
CA PHE A 45 10.17 -27.16 -47.52
C PHE A 45 9.09 -28.16 -47.10
N LYS A 46 9.04 -29.29 -47.82
CA LYS A 46 8.26 -30.48 -47.43
C LYS A 46 9.13 -31.39 -46.57
N GLY A 47 8.54 -32.05 -45.59
CA GLY A 47 9.17 -33.16 -44.87
C GLY A 47 9.02 -34.50 -45.60
N SER A 48 9.75 -35.50 -45.11
CA SER A 48 9.48 -36.93 -45.37
C SER A 48 9.87 -37.76 -44.15
N THR A 49 8.96 -38.65 -43.76
CA THR A 49 9.13 -39.64 -42.68
C THR A 49 10.07 -40.78 -43.06
N ASN A 50 10.66 -41.44 -42.06
CA ASN A 50 11.02 -42.87 -42.14
C ASN A 50 10.94 -43.53 -40.77
N THR A 51 10.72 -44.85 -40.77
CA THR A 51 10.38 -45.69 -39.60
C THR A 51 11.35 -46.86 -39.41
N PHE A 52 11.15 -47.61 -38.32
CA PHE A 52 11.74 -48.91 -37.92
C PHE A 52 13.08 -48.94 -37.17
N GLY A 53 13.09 -49.75 -36.10
CA GLY A 53 14.27 -50.10 -35.29
C GLY A 53 13.89 -50.49 -33.85
N SER A 54 13.55 -51.76 -33.60
CA SER A 54 13.19 -52.29 -32.28
C SER A 54 14.31 -53.16 -31.67
N SER A 55 14.60 -53.02 -30.37
CA SER A 55 15.09 -54.13 -29.51
C SER A 55 15.29 -53.70 -28.04
N ASP A 56 14.49 -54.29 -27.15
CA ASP A 56 14.86 -54.64 -25.77
C ASP A 56 15.87 -55.82 -25.80
N PRO A 57 16.73 -56.09 -24.78
CA PRO A 57 16.25 -56.47 -23.44
C PRO A 57 17.18 -56.21 -22.22
N ALA A 58 16.63 -56.58 -21.05
CA ALA A 58 17.27 -57.33 -19.95
C ALA A 58 17.22 -56.67 -18.56
N GLU A 59 16.57 -57.41 -17.66
CA GLU A 59 16.43 -57.23 -16.22
C GLU A 59 17.77 -57.21 -15.47
N GLN A 60 17.78 -56.56 -14.30
CA GLN A 60 18.56 -57.08 -13.16
C GLN A 60 17.88 -56.74 -11.82
N GLU A 61 17.61 -57.77 -11.02
CA GLU A 61 17.13 -57.66 -9.65
C GLU A 61 18.22 -57.08 -8.73
N THR A 62 17.84 -56.37 -7.67
CA THR A 62 18.65 -56.28 -6.45
C THR A 62 17.77 -56.35 -5.20
N THR A 63 18.27 -57.08 -4.21
CA THR A 63 17.48 -57.64 -3.11
C THR A 63 17.48 -56.77 -1.85
N LEU A 64 16.49 -57.02 -0.99
CA LEU A 64 16.31 -56.46 0.35
C LEU A 64 17.57 -56.51 1.24
N ILE A 65 17.78 -55.44 2.01
CA ILE A 65 18.42 -55.51 3.34
C ILE A 65 17.56 -54.72 4.32
N GLU A 66 17.06 -55.39 5.35
CA GLU A 66 16.35 -54.77 6.48
C GLU A 66 17.36 -54.14 7.46
N GLY A 67 17.06 -52.93 7.94
CA GLY A 67 17.86 -52.23 8.95
C GLY A 67 16.96 -51.69 10.07
N ALA A 68 17.06 -52.27 11.26
CA ALA A 68 16.20 -51.94 12.38
C ALA A 68 16.49 -50.55 12.99
N LEU A 69 15.44 -49.84 13.39
CA LEU A 69 15.51 -48.66 14.27
C LEU A 69 14.93 -49.01 15.65
N PRO A 70 15.56 -48.58 16.76
CA PRO A 70 15.09 -48.88 18.10
C PRO A 70 13.91 -48.00 18.52
N ARG A 71 13.04 -48.56 19.38
CA ARG A 71 12.00 -47.83 20.11
C ARG A 71 12.60 -46.77 21.03
N VAL A 72 11.93 -45.62 21.12
CA VAL A 72 12.01 -44.69 22.26
C VAL A 72 10.58 -44.47 22.77
N GLU A 73 10.44 -44.26 24.07
CA GLU A 73 9.19 -44.45 24.82
C GLU A 73 8.12 -43.38 24.56
N GLN A 74 6.86 -43.82 24.65
CA GLN A 74 5.70 -42.95 24.83
C GLN A 74 5.27 -43.03 26.29
N ASP A 75 5.51 -41.96 27.06
CA ASP A 75 4.77 -41.73 28.30
C ASP A 75 3.46 -41.01 27.99
N GLY A 76 2.36 -41.58 28.50
CA GLY A 76 1.01 -41.16 28.15
C GLY A 76 0.47 -40.01 28.99
N TRP A 77 -0.58 -39.37 28.47
CA TRP A 77 -1.55 -38.61 29.26
C TRP A 77 -2.96 -39.06 28.86
N THR A 78 -3.86 -39.10 29.84
CA THR A 78 -5.09 -39.90 29.80
C THR A 78 -6.27 -39.23 29.09
N ASP A 79 -7.21 -40.07 28.64
CA ASP A 79 -8.57 -39.74 28.19
C ASP A 79 -9.24 -38.63 29.01
N ASP A 80 -10.07 -37.83 28.35
CA ASP A 80 -11.49 -37.80 28.75
C ASP A 80 -12.45 -37.66 27.57
N ARG A 81 -13.66 -38.23 27.70
CA ARG A 81 -14.50 -38.65 26.57
C ARG A 81 -15.59 -37.65 26.17
N ALA A 82 -15.78 -37.45 24.86
CA ALA A 82 -17.11 -37.19 24.28
C ALA A 82 -17.17 -37.57 22.79
N SER A 83 -18.06 -38.48 22.42
CA SER A 83 -18.36 -38.94 21.05
C SER A 83 -19.71 -39.68 21.04
N PRO A 84 -20.36 -39.89 19.88
CA PRO A 84 -20.31 -39.11 18.62
C PRO A 84 -21.72 -38.84 18.05
N SER A 85 -21.81 -38.16 16.91
CA SER A 85 -22.94 -38.34 15.98
C SER A 85 -22.45 -38.37 14.52
N ASN A 86 -22.71 -39.50 13.87
CA ASN A 86 -22.29 -39.87 12.51
C ASN A 86 -22.64 -38.83 11.43
N ILE A 87 -21.80 -38.76 10.38
CA ILE A 87 -22.22 -38.68 8.96
C ILE A 87 -21.16 -39.40 8.11
N SER A 88 -21.61 -39.97 6.99
CA SER A 88 -20.99 -41.07 6.24
C SER A 88 -19.85 -40.69 5.29
N ASP A 89 -19.02 -41.69 4.98
CA ASP A 89 -17.96 -41.68 3.96
C ASP A 89 -18.41 -41.22 2.56
N GLY A 90 -17.50 -40.56 1.86
CA GLY A 90 -17.60 -40.23 0.44
C GLY A 90 -16.21 -40.25 -0.22
N SER A 91 -15.82 -41.39 -0.78
CA SER A 91 -14.52 -41.60 -1.42
C SER A 91 -14.40 -40.85 -2.76
N GLY A 92 -13.70 -39.71 -2.75
CA GLY A 92 -13.46 -38.87 -3.92
C GLY A 92 -12.02 -38.95 -4.45
N SER A 93 -11.86 -39.40 -5.70
CA SER A 93 -10.55 -39.51 -6.38
C SER A 93 -9.81 -38.17 -6.48
N PHE A 94 -8.60 -38.10 -5.92
CA PHE A 94 -7.79 -36.88 -5.88
C PHE A 94 -6.94 -36.71 -7.15
N LYS A 95 -7.49 -36.07 -8.19
CA LYS A 95 -6.69 -35.65 -9.35
C LYS A 95 -5.92 -34.36 -9.03
N ARG A 96 -4.59 -34.46 -8.87
CA ARG A 96 -3.69 -33.31 -8.88
C ARG A 96 -3.82 -32.54 -10.22
N THR A 97 -4.43 -31.38 -10.20
CA THR A 97 -4.29 -30.37 -11.26
C THR A 97 -3.11 -29.45 -10.93
N ARG A 98 -2.22 -29.23 -11.91
CA ARG A 98 -1.18 -28.21 -11.80
C ARG A 98 -1.84 -26.83 -11.74
N PHE A 99 -1.58 -26.07 -10.69
CA PHE A 99 -1.70 -24.61 -10.72
C PHE A 99 -0.36 -24.05 -11.18
N SER A 100 -0.35 -23.37 -12.32
CA SER A 100 0.78 -22.63 -12.85
C SER A 100 0.26 -21.39 -13.57
N GLN A 101 0.95 -20.26 -13.39
CA GLN A 101 0.83 -19.02 -14.17
C GLN A 101 -0.55 -18.34 -14.16
N PHE A 102 -0.69 -17.26 -13.38
CA PHE A 102 -1.70 -16.20 -13.64
C PHE A 102 -1.36 -14.79 -13.08
N ASN A 103 -0.16 -14.56 -12.54
CA ASN A 103 0.23 -13.26 -11.95
C ASN A 103 1.19 -12.40 -12.79
N ASP A 104 1.80 -12.94 -13.86
CA ASP A 104 2.76 -12.17 -14.68
C ASP A 104 2.11 -11.45 -15.89
N ASP A 105 1.04 -11.99 -16.49
CA ASP A 105 0.51 -11.55 -17.80
C ASP A 105 -0.42 -10.31 -17.79
N LEU A 106 -0.46 -9.53 -16.71
CA LEU A 106 -1.26 -8.29 -16.63
C LEU A 106 -0.50 -7.07 -16.08
N ILE A 107 0.84 -7.14 -15.96
CA ILE A 107 1.68 -5.99 -15.61
C ILE A 107 2.22 -5.34 -16.89
N SER A 108 1.30 -4.76 -17.68
CA SER A 108 1.62 -4.02 -18.90
C SER A 108 0.64 -2.86 -19.12
N ASP A 109 0.49 -1.99 -18.12
CA ASP A 109 -0.06 -0.63 -18.25
C ASP A 109 0.26 0.20 -17.00
N ASP A 110 1.56 0.30 -16.67
CA ASP A 110 2.05 1.46 -15.92
C ASP A 110 2.12 2.63 -16.91
N THR A 111 0.99 3.29 -17.18
CA THR A 111 1.00 4.65 -17.72
C THR A 111 1.49 5.57 -16.60
N ASP A 112 2.82 5.73 -16.52
CA ASP A 112 3.46 6.82 -15.76
C ASP A 112 2.93 8.14 -16.35
N ASP A 113 1.88 8.71 -15.75
CA ASP A 113 1.38 10.04 -16.09
C ASP A 113 2.50 11.03 -15.81
N GLY A 114 3.10 11.56 -16.89
CA GLY A 114 4.48 12.05 -16.88
C GLY A 114 4.83 13.00 -15.74
N ASP A 115 5.78 12.56 -14.90
CA ASP A 115 6.40 13.37 -13.86
C ASP A 115 6.99 14.66 -14.45
N SER A 116 6.27 15.75 -14.24
CA SER A 116 6.65 17.10 -14.65
C SER A 116 6.78 18.06 -13.46
N GLU A 117 6.50 17.58 -12.24
CA GLU A 117 6.50 18.37 -10.99
C GLU A 117 7.94 18.65 -10.48
N ASP A 118 8.94 17.82 -10.80
CA ASP A 118 10.36 17.98 -10.41
C ASP A 118 11.04 19.26 -10.98
N LYS A 119 10.42 19.94 -11.94
CA LYS A 119 10.98 21.18 -12.53
C LYS A 119 10.78 22.43 -11.66
N VAL A 120 9.91 22.41 -10.67
CA VAL A 120 9.55 23.62 -9.92
C VAL A 120 10.49 23.85 -8.71
N GLU A 121 10.91 22.80 -8.00
CA GLU A 121 11.70 22.97 -6.76
C GLU A 121 13.19 23.30 -6.97
N ARG A 122 13.79 23.00 -8.14
CA ARG A 122 15.22 23.30 -8.41
C ARG A 122 15.50 24.68 -9.02
N SER A 123 14.48 25.48 -9.33
CA SER A 123 14.65 26.79 -9.99
C SER A 123 14.78 27.99 -9.02
N LEU A 124 14.70 27.76 -7.70
CA LEU A 124 14.77 28.81 -6.66
C LEU A 124 16.05 28.76 -5.80
N ALA A 125 17.07 27.99 -6.21
CA ALA A 125 18.28 27.73 -5.42
C ALA A 125 19.58 28.32 -6.00
N ASN A 126 19.50 29.21 -7.00
CA ASN A 126 20.66 29.87 -7.62
C ASN A 126 20.42 31.39 -7.74
N ASP A 127 20.60 32.11 -6.64
CA ASP A 127 20.98 33.54 -6.65
C ASP A 127 21.68 33.86 -5.33
N SER A 128 23.01 33.77 -5.35
CA SER A 128 23.88 34.15 -4.22
C SER A 128 24.34 35.59 -4.41
N PRO A 129 23.86 36.58 -3.64
CA PRO A 129 24.47 37.90 -3.62
C PRO A 129 25.79 37.84 -2.84
N THR A 130 26.84 38.39 -3.44
CA THR A 130 28.17 38.54 -2.84
C THR A 130 28.13 39.40 -1.58
N MET A 131 28.55 38.85 -0.45
CA MET A 131 28.88 39.61 0.77
C MET A 131 30.07 40.55 0.53
N PRO A 132 30.01 41.84 0.92
CA PRO A 132 31.18 42.69 0.99
C PRO A 132 32.00 42.43 2.26
N ASP A 133 33.31 42.55 2.13
CA ASP A 133 34.33 42.36 3.16
C ASP A 133 34.34 43.51 4.18
N PHE A 134 34.30 43.19 5.48
CA PHE A 134 34.50 44.15 6.58
C PHE A 134 35.21 43.51 7.78
N GLY A 135 36.54 43.60 7.75
CA GLY A 135 37.35 44.27 8.77
C GLY A 135 37.12 43.94 10.26
N HIS A 136 38.13 43.34 10.88
CA HIS A 136 38.32 43.39 12.33
C HIS A 136 38.31 44.85 12.85
N ASN A 137 37.66 45.06 14.00
CA ASN A 137 38.18 45.90 15.07
C ASN A 137 37.73 45.33 16.41
N ASP A 138 38.67 45.23 17.34
CA ASP A 138 38.37 45.08 18.76
C ASP A 138 37.74 46.39 19.28
N ASP A 139 36.73 46.29 20.14
CA ASP A 139 36.63 47.16 21.31
C ASP A 139 35.67 46.56 22.34
N GLY A 140 36.04 46.69 23.63
CA GLY A 140 35.30 46.10 24.74
C GLY A 140 34.10 46.94 25.18
N GLY A 141 33.02 46.27 25.59
CA GLY A 141 31.86 46.91 26.18
C GLY A 141 31.09 45.97 27.10
N GLU A 142 31.29 46.12 28.42
CA GLU A 142 30.38 45.55 29.42
C GLU A 142 29.02 46.28 29.32
N GLY A 143 27.92 45.54 29.19
CA GLY A 143 26.61 46.13 28.86
C GLY A 143 25.43 45.29 29.36
N GLU A 144 25.06 45.54 30.62
CA GLU A 144 23.77 45.37 31.29
C GLU A 144 22.72 44.37 30.71
N GLY A 145 22.35 43.38 31.55
CA GLY A 145 21.33 42.38 31.21
C GLY A 145 19.91 42.94 31.10
N CYS A 146 19.17 42.44 30.11
CA CYS A 146 17.75 42.73 29.91
C CYS A 146 16.92 42.26 31.12
N LYS A 147 16.33 43.20 31.86
CA LYS A 147 15.54 42.94 33.08
C LYS A 147 14.04 42.73 32.87
N ASP A 148 13.54 42.89 31.63
CA ASP A 148 12.12 42.83 31.29
C ASP A 148 11.81 41.82 30.16
N CYS A 149 12.54 40.70 30.11
CA CYS A 149 12.07 39.53 29.37
C CYS A 149 10.94 38.85 30.16
N ILE A 150 9.69 39.24 29.88
CA ILE A 150 8.50 38.56 30.42
C ILE A 150 8.46 37.14 29.83
N GLU A 151 8.82 36.16 30.65
CA GLU A 151 8.54 34.75 30.37
C GLU A 151 7.02 34.55 30.32
N PRO A 152 6.45 33.94 29.27
CA PRO A 152 5.04 33.58 29.27
C PRO A 152 4.82 32.38 30.19
N ASP A 153 4.13 32.61 31.31
CA ASP A 153 3.74 31.56 32.27
C ASP A 153 3.17 30.31 31.56
N TYR A 154 3.94 29.23 31.57
CA TYR A 154 3.52 27.94 31.01
C TYR A 154 2.57 27.25 31.99
N VAL A 155 1.31 27.69 31.99
CA VAL A 155 0.26 27.07 32.82
C VAL A 155 -0.08 25.70 32.24
N GLU A 156 0.44 24.66 32.88
CA GLU A 156 0.14 23.26 32.63
C GLU A 156 -1.34 22.96 33.00
N GLY A 157 -2.26 23.17 32.05
CA GLY A 157 -3.69 23.16 32.37
C GLY A 157 -4.63 23.23 31.15
N GLN A 158 -4.66 22.14 30.38
CA GLN A 158 -5.48 21.91 29.17
C GLN A 158 -5.19 22.84 27.97
N PRO A 159 -5.16 22.29 26.73
CA PRO A 159 -5.21 23.13 25.55
C PRO A 159 -6.56 23.86 25.55
N ARG A 160 -6.53 25.19 25.60
CA ARG A 160 -7.71 26.01 25.30
C ARG A 160 -8.13 25.69 23.87
N GLU A 161 -9.14 24.84 23.70
CA GLU A 161 -9.83 24.76 22.42
C GLU A 161 -10.31 26.17 22.10
N PRO A 162 -9.94 26.76 20.95
CA PRO A 162 -10.55 28.02 20.54
C PRO A 162 -12.06 27.74 20.46
N ALA A 163 -12.85 28.58 21.13
CA ALA A 163 -14.28 28.39 21.30
C ALA A 163 -15.05 28.68 19.99
N PHE A 164 -14.71 27.97 18.92
CA PHE A 164 -15.48 27.85 17.70
C PHE A 164 -16.72 27.00 18.00
N THR A 165 -17.74 27.66 18.54
CA THR A 165 -19.10 27.14 18.59
C THR A 165 -19.64 27.06 17.18
N TRP A 166 -19.27 25.99 16.45
CA TRP A 166 -19.97 25.57 15.24
C TRP A 166 -21.44 25.36 15.59
N ARG A 167 -22.26 26.37 15.31
CA ARG A 167 -23.68 26.15 15.02
C ARG A 167 -23.76 25.27 13.78
N GLN A 168 -24.81 24.47 13.67
CA GLN A 168 -25.11 23.67 12.47
C GLN A 168 -25.65 24.56 11.34
N THR A 169 -24.81 25.50 10.89
CA THR A 169 -24.90 26.14 9.58
C THR A 169 -23.71 25.59 8.79
N ALA A 170 -23.86 24.48 8.07
CA ALA A 170 -24.53 24.41 6.76
C ALA A 170 -23.89 25.33 5.69
N ASN A 171 -22.74 25.95 6.00
CA ASN A 171 -21.98 26.71 5.03
C ASN A 171 -21.19 25.74 4.14
N ALA A 172 -21.45 25.84 2.84
CA ALA A 172 -20.64 25.27 1.78
C ALA A 172 -19.15 25.59 2.00
N SER A 173 -18.29 24.57 2.04
CA SER A 173 -16.87 24.74 2.29
C SER A 173 -16.00 23.62 1.70
N VAL A 174 -14.77 24.01 1.32
CA VAL A 174 -13.66 23.15 0.92
C VAL A 174 -12.43 23.56 1.73
N HIS A 175 -11.90 22.64 2.53
CA HIS A 175 -10.69 22.88 3.33
C HIS A 175 -9.63 21.81 3.06
N CYS A 176 -8.54 22.19 2.39
CA CYS A 176 -7.45 21.29 2.04
C CYS A 176 -6.30 21.34 3.05
N TYR A 177 -5.75 20.17 3.38
CA TYR A 177 -4.69 19.97 4.37
C TYR A 177 -3.45 19.37 3.69
N LEU A 178 -2.31 20.05 3.86
CA LEU A 178 -1.01 19.59 3.40
C LEU A 178 -0.20 18.96 4.54
N LEU A 179 0.35 17.78 4.27
CA LEU A 179 1.14 16.97 5.19
C LEU A 179 2.61 16.98 4.81
N GLY A 180 3.47 17.20 5.80
CA GLY A 180 4.91 16.99 5.71
C GLY A 180 5.63 17.75 4.61
N LYS A 181 6.68 17.12 4.09
CA LYS A 181 7.51 17.67 3.00
C LYS A 181 7.12 17.13 1.62
N LYS A 182 6.56 15.92 1.55
CA LYS A 182 6.24 15.20 0.30
C LYS A 182 5.03 15.73 -0.48
N GLY A 183 4.36 16.75 0.02
CA GLY A 183 3.18 17.32 -0.66
C GLY A 183 1.91 16.50 -0.51
N ASP A 184 1.91 15.47 0.35
CA ASP A 184 0.75 14.61 0.64
C ASP A 184 -0.44 15.46 1.12
N ARG A 185 -1.64 15.22 0.57
CA ARG A 185 -2.77 16.16 0.70
C ARG A 185 -4.13 15.48 0.69
N HIS A 186 -5.05 16.06 1.45
CA HIS A 186 -6.45 15.65 1.53
C HIS A 186 -7.34 16.88 1.72
N CYS A 187 -8.63 16.78 1.36
CA CYS A 187 -9.56 17.90 1.52
C CYS A 187 -10.84 17.45 2.21
N VAL A 188 -11.37 18.35 3.03
CA VAL A 188 -12.66 18.24 3.69
C VAL A 188 -13.65 19.07 2.89
N VAL A 189 -14.67 18.43 2.32
CA VAL A 189 -15.71 19.06 1.48
C VAL A 189 -17.06 18.89 2.16
N SER A 190 -17.85 19.95 2.28
CA SER A 190 -19.10 19.94 3.05
C SER A 190 -20.10 20.97 2.50
N PRO A 191 -21.32 20.58 2.07
CA PRO A 191 -21.73 19.22 1.66
C PRO A 191 -21.12 18.83 0.29
N VAL A 192 -21.34 17.60 -0.16
CA VAL A 192 -20.93 17.13 -1.50
C VAL A 192 -21.92 16.08 -1.99
N CYS A 193 -22.26 16.10 -3.27
CA CYS A 193 -23.25 15.19 -3.86
C CYS A 193 -22.65 14.40 -5.02
N TYR A 194 -23.17 13.20 -5.24
CA TYR A 194 -22.91 12.39 -6.42
C TYR A 194 -24.21 12.23 -7.20
N ASP A 195 -24.19 12.63 -8.47
CA ASP A 195 -25.29 12.38 -9.40
C ASP A 195 -25.10 11.00 -10.02
N LYS A 196 -26.10 10.11 -9.87
CA LYS A 196 -26.04 8.75 -10.39
C LYS A 196 -26.50 8.61 -11.84
N GLU A 197 -27.15 9.63 -12.40
CA GLU A 197 -27.59 9.64 -13.80
C GLU A 197 -26.45 10.11 -14.71
N ASP A 198 -25.80 11.20 -14.32
CA ASP A 198 -24.65 11.78 -15.03
C ASP A 198 -23.28 11.21 -14.56
N GLU A 199 -23.27 10.37 -13.52
CA GLU A 199 -22.10 9.75 -12.87
C GLU A 199 -21.02 10.73 -12.35
N VAL A 200 -21.41 11.98 -12.02
CA VAL A 200 -20.51 13.08 -11.64
C VAL A 200 -20.54 13.45 -10.15
N TRP A 201 -19.40 13.92 -9.63
CA TRP A 201 -19.30 14.54 -8.31
C TRP A 201 -19.56 16.04 -8.40
N MET A 202 -20.53 16.50 -7.60
CA MET A 202 -20.94 17.89 -7.46
C MET A 202 -20.39 18.44 -6.16
N VAL A 203 -19.69 19.59 -6.21
CA VAL A 203 -19.11 20.28 -5.05
C VAL A 203 -19.82 21.63 -4.84
N PRO A 204 -19.84 22.18 -3.62
CA PRO A 204 -20.71 23.32 -3.34
C PRO A 204 -20.02 24.65 -3.67
N GLU A 205 -20.79 25.67 -4.02
CA GLU A 205 -20.29 27.05 -4.08
C GLU A 205 -20.09 27.58 -2.66
N GLY A 206 -18.84 27.79 -2.23
CA GLY A 206 -18.54 28.01 -0.82
C GLY A 206 -17.13 28.47 -0.50
N GLU A 207 -16.86 28.60 0.80
CA GLU A 207 -15.58 29.05 1.35
C GLU A 207 -14.46 28.05 1.02
N ARG A 208 -13.31 28.57 0.56
CA ARG A 208 -12.14 27.75 0.20
C ARG A 208 -10.96 28.14 1.08
N ALA A 209 -10.42 27.15 1.79
CA ALA A 209 -9.33 27.33 2.72
C ALA A 209 -8.25 26.25 2.54
N CYS A 210 -7.01 26.59 2.88
CA CYS A 210 -5.93 25.63 2.99
C CYS A 210 -5.19 25.75 4.32
N SER A 211 -4.62 24.65 4.78
CA SER A 211 -3.76 24.61 5.95
C SER A 211 -2.61 23.64 5.74
N ALA A 212 -1.44 23.97 6.29
CA ALA A 212 -0.25 23.15 6.19
C ALA A 212 0.49 23.19 7.53
N PHE A 213 1.02 22.04 7.95
CA PHE A 213 1.86 22.01 9.14
C PHE A 213 3.26 22.54 8.81
N ASN A 214 3.78 23.43 9.65
CA ASN A 214 5.13 23.99 9.53
C ASN A 214 5.43 24.64 8.15
N LYS A 215 4.47 25.39 7.60
CA LYS A 215 4.63 26.22 6.40
C LYS A 215 4.12 27.65 6.69
N SER A 216 4.63 28.64 5.97
CA SER A 216 4.18 30.03 6.09
C SER A 216 2.82 30.25 5.41
N ALA A 217 2.09 31.30 5.82
CA ALA A 217 0.90 31.77 5.11
C ALA A 217 1.23 32.07 3.63
N SER A 218 2.35 32.76 3.37
CA SER A 218 2.79 33.07 2.00
C SER A 218 3.06 31.85 1.12
N PHE A 219 3.40 30.69 1.70
CA PHE A 219 3.49 29.43 0.96
C PHE A 219 2.10 28.91 0.59
N LEU A 220 1.15 28.94 1.54
CA LEU A 220 -0.24 28.54 1.33
C LEU A 220 -0.92 29.43 0.27
N ASP A 221 -0.73 30.75 0.31
CA ASP A 221 -1.30 31.70 -0.65
C ASP A 221 -0.94 31.36 -2.10
N ARG A 222 0.27 30.81 -2.34
CA ARG A 222 0.73 30.40 -3.68
C ARG A 222 0.34 28.98 -4.08
N THR A 223 0.13 28.10 -3.10
CA THR A 223 -0.05 26.65 -3.36
C THR A 223 -1.49 26.16 -3.20
N CYS A 224 -2.35 26.89 -2.48
CA CYS A 224 -3.68 26.43 -2.10
C CYS A 224 -4.54 25.98 -3.30
N GLN A 225 -4.52 26.75 -4.40
CA GLN A 225 -5.24 26.37 -5.62
C GLN A 225 -4.70 25.08 -6.26
N SER A 226 -3.38 24.87 -6.27
CA SER A 226 -2.78 23.61 -6.74
C SER A 226 -3.20 22.45 -5.84
N LEU A 227 -3.09 22.63 -4.51
CA LEU A 227 -3.46 21.61 -3.53
C LEU A 227 -4.90 21.15 -3.69
N GLU A 228 -5.84 22.06 -3.97
CA GLU A 228 -7.24 21.72 -4.24
C GLU A 228 -7.39 20.93 -5.56
N VAL A 229 -6.78 21.40 -6.65
CA VAL A 229 -6.82 20.74 -7.98
C VAL A 229 -6.20 19.33 -7.90
N ASP A 230 -5.07 19.21 -7.22
CA ASP A 230 -4.33 17.96 -7.05
C ASP A 230 -5.09 16.96 -6.17
N ALA A 231 -5.77 17.46 -5.14
CA ALA A 231 -6.62 16.64 -4.30
C ALA A 231 -7.82 16.08 -5.09
N TYR A 232 -8.54 16.91 -5.86
CA TYR A 232 -9.61 16.44 -6.74
C TYR A 232 -9.13 15.41 -7.78
N ARG A 233 -7.94 15.62 -8.37
CA ARG A 233 -7.27 14.65 -9.23
C ARG A 233 -7.04 13.31 -8.51
N GLU A 234 -6.52 13.32 -7.28
CA GLU A 234 -6.24 12.12 -6.50
C GLU A 234 -7.50 11.36 -6.02
N PHE A 235 -8.60 12.08 -5.75
CA PHE A 235 -9.90 11.48 -5.46
C PHE A 235 -10.56 10.91 -6.72
N ASN A 236 -10.06 11.30 -7.89
CA ASN A 236 -10.71 11.13 -9.17
C ASN A 236 -12.17 11.63 -9.11
N PHE A 237 -12.31 12.84 -8.55
CA PHE A 237 -13.36 13.76 -8.93
C PHE A 237 -12.90 14.35 -10.26
N GLU A 238 -13.30 13.73 -11.37
CA GLU A 238 -13.13 14.33 -12.70
C GLU A 238 -13.64 15.77 -12.62
N LYS A 239 -12.75 16.74 -12.92
CA LYS A 239 -12.85 18.18 -12.60
C LYS A 239 -14.29 18.58 -12.25
N PRO A 240 -14.63 18.82 -10.97
CA PRO A 240 -16.02 18.83 -10.50
C PRO A 240 -16.90 19.64 -11.45
N SER A 241 -17.66 18.91 -12.26
CA SER A 241 -18.25 19.41 -13.50
C SER A 241 -19.41 20.35 -13.23
N THR A 242 -20.01 20.22 -12.05
CA THR A 242 -21.11 21.03 -11.56
C THR A 242 -20.77 21.53 -10.17
N VAL A 243 -20.62 22.85 -10.04
CA VAL A 243 -20.71 23.53 -8.74
C VAL A 243 -22.20 23.76 -8.45
N PHE A 244 -22.68 23.42 -7.25
CA PHE A 244 -24.08 23.60 -6.88
C PHE A 244 -24.26 24.63 -5.76
N SER A 245 -25.39 25.34 -5.79
CA SER A 245 -25.74 26.34 -4.78
C SER A 245 -26.60 25.74 -3.65
N PRO A 246 -26.77 26.43 -2.50
CA PRO A 246 -27.65 25.97 -1.42
C PRO A 246 -29.13 25.80 -1.82
N GLU A 247 -29.58 26.47 -2.89
CA GLU A 247 -30.93 26.37 -3.44
C GLU A 247 -31.17 25.02 -4.13
N PHE A 248 -30.19 24.51 -4.88
CA PHE A 248 -30.25 23.19 -5.52
C PHE A 248 -30.59 22.07 -4.52
N LEU A 249 -30.00 22.12 -3.31
CA LEU A 249 -30.30 21.13 -2.25
C LEU A 249 -31.73 21.21 -1.72
N GLN A 250 -32.40 22.35 -1.85
CA GLN A 250 -33.79 22.54 -1.44
C GLN A 250 -34.75 22.10 -2.55
N GLU A 251 -34.43 22.41 -3.80
CA GLU A 251 -35.20 22.03 -4.99
C GLU A 251 -35.19 20.50 -5.20
N GLU A 252 -34.02 19.87 -5.08
CA GLU A 252 -33.84 18.42 -5.28
C GLU A 252 -33.97 17.58 -4.00
N ASN A 253 -34.49 18.14 -2.90
CA ASN A 253 -34.54 17.46 -1.60
C ASN A 253 -35.23 16.08 -1.66
N ASP A 254 -36.29 15.94 -2.46
CA ASP A 254 -37.01 14.66 -2.63
C ASP A 254 -36.25 13.67 -3.54
N SER A 255 -35.27 14.13 -4.32
CA SER A 255 -34.40 13.34 -5.21
C SER A 255 -33.09 12.89 -4.53
N ILE A 256 -32.81 13.37 -3.30
CA ILE A 256 -31.54 13.16 -2.58
C ILE A 256 -31.65 12.05 -1.52
N VAL A 257 -30.61 11.21 -1.42
CA VAL A 257 -30.27 10.44 -0.22
C VAL A 257 -29.19 11.17 0.56
N TRP A 258 -29.40 11.40 1.86
CA TRP A 258 -28.39 11.95 2.75
C TRP A 258 -27.60 10.87 3.49
N VAL A 259 -26.27 10.91 3.37
CA VAL A 259 -25.30 10.18 4.19
C VAL A 259 -24.84 11.13 5.31
N PRO A 260 -25.28 10.92 6.56
CA PRO A 260 -25.05 11.86 7.63
C PRO A 260 -23.66 11.67 8.26
N GLY A 261 -23.14 12.77 8.80
CA GLY A 261 -21.85 12.81 9.50
C GLY A 261 -20.64 12.91 8.56
N THR A 262 -19.45 12.79 9.15
CA THR A 262 -18.17 12.90 8.45
C THR A 262 -17.83 11.56 7.81
N THR A 263 -17.75 11.52 6.49
CA THR A 263 -17.44 10.32 5.71
C THR A 263 -16.01 10.38 5.19
N LEU A 264 -15.16 9.46 5.61
CA LEU A 264 -13.82 9.28 5.05
C LEU A 264 -13.93 8.48 3.74
N LEU A 265 -13.56 9.09 2.62
CA LEU A 265 -13.73 8.51 1.28
C LEU A 265 -12.39 8.18 0.62
N GLN A 266 -12.27 6.94 0.13
CA GLN A 266 -11.15 6.50 -0.70
C GLN A 266 -11.64 5.79 -1.96
N LYS A 267 -11.09 6.15 -3.12
CA LYS A 267 -11.24 5.38 -4.38
C LYS A 267 -10.06 4.44 -4.56
N LEU A 268 -10.32 3.22 -5.01
CA LEU A 268 -9.36 2.20 -5.44
C LEU A 268 -9.64 1.88 -6.91
N ASP A 269 -8.81 2.46 -7.77
CA ASP A 269 -8.84 2.31 -9.22
C ASP A 269 -8.13 1.00 -9.68
N ARG A 270 -8.05 0.77 -11.00
CA ARG A 270 -7.36 -0.41 -11.58
C ARG A 270 -5.88 -0.50 -11.17
N SER A 271 -5.20 0.62 -10.92
CA SER A 271 -3.81 0.63 -10.45
C SER A 271 -3.67 0.02 -9.05
N CYS A 272 -4.72 0.05 -8.23
CA CYS A 272 -4.75 -0.64 -6.93
C CYS A 272 -4.86 -2.18 -7.04
N GLY A 273 -4.83 -2.72 -8.27
CA GLY A 273 -4.41 -4.09 -8.53
C GLY A 273 -2.92 -4.32 -8.19
N ASN A 274 -2.08 -3.28 -8.33
CA ASN A 274 -0.73 -3.22 -7.78
C ASN A 274 -0.79 -3.01 -6.26
N ILE A 275 0.06 -3.78 -5.58
CA ILE A 275 0.12 -3.90 -4.13
C ILE A 275 0.58 -2.61 -3.44
N ALA A 276 1.49 -1.85 -4.06
CA ALA A 276 2.00 -0.58 -3.54
C ALA A 276 0.98 0.56 -3.69
N HIS A 277 0.23 0.58 -4.79
CA HIS A 277 -0.83 1.57 -5.04
C HIS A 277 -1.98 1.41 -4.03
N PHE A 278 -2.44 0.17 -3.85
CA PHE A 278 -3.41 -0.15 -2.80
C PHE A 278 -2.89 0.24 -1.40
N ALA A 279 -1.64 -0.11 -1.08
CA ALA A 279 -1.03 0.26 0.20
C ALA A 279 -1.05 1.77 0.43
N GLY A 280 -0.49 2.56 -0.49
CA GLY A 280 -0.37 4.01 -0.30
C GLY A 280 -1.72 4.73 -0.16
N ARG A 281 -2.78 4.26 -0.84
CA ARG A 281 -4.14 4.82 -0.69
C ARG A 281 -4.78 4.40 0.65
N ILE A 282 -4.78 3.10 0.96
CA ILE A 282 -5.40 2.59 2.20
C ILE A 282 -4.67 3.02 3.47
N PHE A 283 -3.35 3.24 3.42
CA PHE A 283 -2.62 3.82 4.53
C PHE A 283 -2.82 5.34 4.67
N TYR A 284 -3.14 6.07 3.59
CA TYR A 284 -3.62 7.45 3.70
C TYR A 284 -4.94 7.50 4.49
N LEU A 285 -5.89 6.63 4.13
CA LEU A 285 -7.14 6.45 4.88
C LEU A 285 -6.86 6.13 6.36
N HIS A 286 -5.94 5.20 6.67
CA HIS A 286 -5.55 4.89 8.05
C HIS A 286 -5.01 6.09 8.81
N HIS A 287 -4.13 6.89 8.19
CA HIS A 287 -3.54 8.08 8.79
C HIS A 287 -4.61 9.11 9.19
N VAL A 288 -5.52 9.45 8.27
CA VAL A 288 -6.60 10.41 8.55
C VAL A 288 -7.59 9.84 9.58
N LEU A 289 -7.95 8.56 9.48
CA LEU A 289 -8.81 7.90 10.46
C LEU A 289 -8.20 7.88 11.87
N SER A 290 -6.89 7.76 11.98
CA SER A 290 -6.14 7.66 13.23
C SER A 290 -5.84 9.02 13.88
N ASN A 291 -5.89 10.11 13.11
CA ASN A 291 -5.48 11.46 13.53
C ASN A 291 -6.48 12.56 13.14
N TYR A 292 -7.76 12.24 12.86
CA TYR A 292 -8.77 13.18 12.37
C TYR A 292 -8.87 14.50 13.17
N ARG A 293 -8.60 14.46 14.49
CA ARG A 293 -8.58 15.65 15.38
C ARG A 293 -7.47 16.65 15.07
N SER A 294 -6.38 16.23 14.43
CA SER A 294 -5.33 17.10 13.90
C SER A 294 -5.80 17.90 12.67
N TYR A 295 -6.89 17.47 12.03
CA TYR A 295 -7.53 18.12 10.87
C TYR A 295 -8.85 18.81 11.26
N TYR A 296 -8.97 19.20 12.54
CA TYR A 296 -10.14 19.86 13.13
C TYR A 296 -11.48 19.12 12.98
N LEU A 297 -11.45 17.83 12.62
CA LEU A 297 -12.63 16.98 12.53
C LEU A 297 -13.08 16.55 13.93
N ARG A 298 -14.40 16.54 14.17
CA ARG A 298 -15.01 16.16 15.46
C ARG A 298 -15.17 14.64 15.61
N SER A 299 -15.47 13.96 14.51
CA SER A 299 -15.69 12.52 14.39
C SER A 299 -15.33 12.06 12.97
N ILE A 300 -15.13 10.76 12.81
CA ILE A 300 -15.34 10.06 11.53
C ILE A 300 -16.48 9.08 11.80
N ASP A 301 -17.57 9.22 11.06
CA ASP A 301 -18.81 8.47 11.28
C ASP A 301 -18.94 7.31 10.27
N ASN A 302 -18.46 7.53 9.05
CA ASN A 302 -18.43 6.53 7.97
C ASN A 302 -17.03 6.44 7.36
N VAL A 303 -16.65 5.24 6.93
CA VAL A 303 -15.52 4.97 6.03
C VAL A 303 -16.10 4.30 4.79
N VAL A 304 -15.93 4.92 3.63
CA VAL A 304 -16.46 4.41 2.36
C VAL A 304 -15.30 4.22 1.38
N VAL A 305 -15.16 2.99 0.88
CA VAL A 305 -14.15 2.63 -0.12
C VAL A 305 -14.85 2.26 -1.42
N PHE A 306 -14.68 3.07 -2.46
CA PHE A 306 -15.09 2.69 -3.81
C PHE A 306 -13.98 1.87 -4.45
N SER A 307 -14.29 0.69 -4.96
CA SER A 307 -13.31 -0.26 -5.47
C SER A 307 -13.78 -0.84 -6.80
N GLY A 308 -13.14 -0.45 -7.90
CA GLY A 308 -13.50 -1.02 -9.21
C GLY A 308 -13.41 -2.55 -9.24
N ALA A 309 -14.17 -3.21 -10.13
CA ALA A 309 -14.32 -4.67 -10.21
C ALA A 309 -13.00 -5.47 -10.06
N ASP A 310 -11.93 -4.97 -10.68
CA ASP A 310 -10.58 -5.56 -10.64
C ASP A 310 -9.93 -5.61 -9.25
N VAL A 311 -10.32 -4.70 -8.36
CA VAL A 311 -9.88 -4.65 -6.97
C VAL A 311 -10.93 -5.25 -6.06
N MET A 312 -12.22 -5.12 -6.38
CA MET A 312 -13.33 -5.68 -5.58
C MET A 312 -13.19 -7.19 -5.39
N LYS A 313 -12.74 -7.92 -6.42
CA LYS A 313 -12.44 -9.36 -6.35
C LYS A 313 -11.42 -9.74 -5.27
N ARG A 314 -10.62 -8.79 -4.76
CA ARG A 314 -9.64 -8.98 -3.67
C ARG A 314 -10.25 -8.82 -2.27
N PHE A 315 -11.45 -8.25 -2.17
CA PHE A 315 -12.25 -8.20 -0.94
C PHE A 315 -13.26 -9.35 -0.85
N THR A 316 -13.88 -9.71 -1.98
CA THR A 316 -15.01 -10.67 -2.02
C THR A 316 -14.57 -12.13 -2.15
N ASN A 317 -13.44 -12.43 -2.81
CA ASN A 317 -13.09 -13.81 -3.13
C ASN A 317 -12.40 -14.56 -1.97
N ALA A 318 -13.22 -15.20 -1.13
CA ALA A 318 -12.76 -16.02 -0.01
C ALA A 318 -11.84 -17.20 -0.39
N ARG A 319 -11.77 -17.63 -1.66
CA ARG A 319 -10.84 -18.69 -2.10
C ARG A 319 -9.42 -18.16 -2.36
N LEU A 320 -9.25 -16.84 -2.48
CA LEU A 320 -7.96 -16.20 -2.72
C LEU A 320 -7.34 -15.71 -1.40
N PHE A 321 -7.11 -16.65 -0.48
CA PHE A 321 -6.51 -16.46 0.85
C PHE A 321 -5.14 -15.73 0.86
N GLY A 322 -4.51 -15.55 -0.30
CA GLY A 322 -3.29 -14.77 -0.47
C GLY A 322 -3.49 -13.24 -0.47
N TYR A 323 -4.70 -12.71 -0.63
CA TYR A 323 -4.90 -11.25 -0.66
C TYR A 323 -5.09 -10.65 0.74
N TRP A 324 -4.13 -9.83 1.12
CA TRP A 324 -4.10 -9.06 2.37
C TRP A 324 -5.00 -7.83 2.35
N HIS A 325 -5.50 -7.39 1.18
CA HIS A 325 -6.36 -6.21 0.98
C HIS A 325 -7.50 -6.12 2.01
N LYS A 326 -8.29 -7.19 2.12
CA LYS A 326 -9.40 -7.29 3.07
C LYS A 326 -8.92 -7.17 4.52
N HIS A 327 -7.94 -7.98 4.91
CA HIS A 327 -7.43 -8.04 6.27
C HIS A 327 -6.82 -6.71 6.74
N VAL A 328 -6.19 -5.95 5.83
CA VAL A 328 -5.65 -4.62 6.15
C VAL A 328 -6.74 -3.57 6.26
N LEU A 329 -7.76 -3.59 5.39
CA LEU A 329 -8.91 -2.70 5.57
C LEU A 329 -9.64 -3.00 6.89
N GLU A 330 -9.90 -4.28 7.18
CA GLU A 330 -10.48 -4.74 8.47
C GLU A 330 -9.63 -4.27 9.66
N ALA A 331 -8.30 -4.39 9.59
CA ALA A 331 -7.42 -3.91 10.65
C ALA A 331 -7.46 -2.38 10.80
N ILE A 332 -7.63 -1.61 9.72
CA ILE A 332 -7.67 -0.16 9.79
C ILE A 332 -8.98 0.33 10.43
N VAL A 333 -10.11 -0.26 10.07
CA VAL A 333 -11.44 0.14 10.59
C VAL A 333 -11.83 -0.54 11.90
N PHE A 334 -11.03 -1.50 12.38
CA PHE A 334 -11.23 -2.19 13.67
C PHE A 334 -11.52 -1.20 14.82
N PRO A 335 -12.56 -1.44 15.65
CA PRO A 335 -13.33 -2.68 15.79
C PRO A 335 -14.54 -2.83 14.84
N ALA A 336 -14.72 -1.94 13.87
CA ALA A 336 -15.75 -2.12 12.84
C ALA A 336 -15.36 -3.23 11.86
N THR A 337 -16.36 -3.74 11.13
CA THR A 337 -16.17 -4.68 10.02
C THR A 337 -16.67 -4.00 8.73
N PRO A 338 -15.93 -4.05 7.61
CA PRO A 338 -16.39 -3.51 6.34
C PRO A 338 -17.52 -4.36 5.76
N SER A 339 -18.69 -3.74 5.53
CA SER A 339 -19.78 -4.32 4.74
C SER A 339 -19.45 -4.21 3.24
N LEU A 340 -19.53 -5.32 2.52
CA LEU A 340 -19.25 -5.39 1.07
C LEU A 340 -20.57 -5.32 0.28
N ASP A 341 -20.68 -4.37 -0.65
CA ASP A 341 -21.82 -4.17 -1.57
C ASP A 341 -23.22 -4.18 -0.91
N GLN A 342 -23.29 -3.79 0.36
CA GLN A 342 -24.52 -3.68 1.13
C GLN A 342 -24.72 -2.23 1.55
N TRP A 343 -25.58 -1.52 0.80
CA TRP A 343 -25.93 -0.15 1.12
C TRP A 343 -26.77 -0.12 2.42
N PRO A 344 -26.32 0.58 3.48
CA PRO A 344 -27.04 0.62 4.74
C PRO A 344 -28.24 1.58 4.63
N ILE A 345 -29.19 1.43 5.56
CA ILE A 345 -30.05 2.56 5.93
C ILE A 345 -29.21 3.48 6.81
N PHE A 346 -28.77 4.61 6.25
CA PHE A 346 -27.97 5.61 6.95
C PHE A 346 -28.77 6.37 8.03
N SER A 347 -28.87 5.79 9.22
CA SER A 347 -29.45 6.47 10.38
C SER A 347 -28.43 7.38 11.09
N LYS A 348 -28.91 8.39 11.82
CA LYS A 348 -28.06 9.32 12.61
C LYS A 348 -27.57 8.77 13.96
N SER A 349 -27.71 7.47 14.23
CA SER A 349 -27.36 6.89 15.55
C SER A 349 -26.90 5.44 15.48
N THR A 350 -25.59 5.25 15.40
CA THR A 350 -24.89 4.03 15.83
C THR A 350 -23.58 4.46 16.50
N ALA A 351 -23.29 3.95 17.69
CA ALA A 351 -22.01 4.25 18.35
C ALA A 351 -20.87 3.51 17.63
N GLY A 352 -19.89 4.26 17.11
CA GLY A 352 -18.73 3.73 16.40
C GLY A 352 -18.73 4.02 14.89
N ILE A 353 -17.59 3.77 14.25
CA ILE A 353 -17.38 3.96 12.82
C ILE A 353 -18.14 2.88 12.04
N ARG A 354 -18.83 3.26 10.97
CA ARG A 354 -19.37 2.33 9.97
C ARG A 354 -18.40 2.22 8.80
N SER A 355 -18.18 1.03 8.26
CA SER A 355 -17.27 0.83 7.12
C SER A 355 -17.96 0.08 5.98
N PHE A 356 -17.76 0.56 4.76
CA PHE A 356 -18.37 0.02 3.55
C PHE A 356 -17.35 -0.05 2.41
N VAL A 357 -17.45 -1.10 1.60
CA VAL A 357 -16.77 -1.22 0.30
C VAL A 357 -17.83 -1.43 -0.77
N PHE A 358 -17.82 -0.60 -1.80
CA PHE A 358 -18.78 -0.66 -2.91
C PHE A 358 -18.06 -0.72 -4.25
N GLU A 359 -18.60 -1.48 -5.20
CA GLU A 359 -18.02 -1.52 -6.56
C GLU A 359 -18.27 -0.21 -7.32
N ASN A 360 -19.47 0.38 -7.17
CA ASN A 360 -19.89 1.62 -7.81
C ASN A 360 -20.67 2.52 -6.80
N PRO A 361 -20.42 3.85 -6.73
CA PRO A 361 -21.20 4.80 -5.93
C PRO A 361 -22.72 4.79 -6.21
N SER A 362 -23.15 4.40 -7.41
CA SER A 362 -24.55 4.36 -7.83
C SER A 362 -25.39 3.23 -7.17
N LEU A 363 -24.77 2.31 -6.43
CA LEU A 363 -25.44 1.12 -5.87
C LEU A 363 -26.39 1.40 -4.67
N GLY A 364 -26.53 2.65 -4.24
CA GLY A 364 -27.46 3.06 -3.17
C GLY A 364 -28.79 3.62 -3.68
N HIS A 365 -29.91 3.17 -3.11
CA HIS A 365 -31.28 3.69 -3.31
C HIS A 365 -31.65 3.97 -4.77
N ALA A 366 -32.06 2.93 -5.50
CA ALA A 366 -32.39 3.02 -6.92
C ALA A 366 -33.53 4.01 -7.28
N ASP A 367 -34.31 4.46 -6.29
CA ASP A 367 -35.41 5.43 -6.44
C ASP A 367 -34.98 6.91 -6.39
N LYS A 368 -33.75 7.21 -5.97
CA LYS A 368 -33.21 8.57 -5.84
C LYS A 368 -32.16 8.86 -6.92
N ARG A 369 -32.05 10.10 -7.38
CA ARG A 369 -31.01 10.51 -8.36
C ARG A 369 -29.68 10.79 -7.67
N TYR A 370 -29.70 11.52 -6.55
CA TYR A 370 -28.48 12.02 -5.91
C TYR A 370 -28.15 11.29 -4.61
N VAL A 371 -26.86 11.12 -4.34
CA VAL A 371 -26.33 10.71 -3.03
C VAL A 371 -25.49 11.85 -2.47
N CYS A 372 -26.02 12.57 -1.48
CA CYS A 372 -25.35 13.69 -0.83
C CYS A 372 -24.80 13.29 0.54
N TYR A 373 -23.63 13.82 0.87
CA TYR A 373 -22.92 13.59 2.13
C TYR A 373 -22.86 14.90 2.90
N ASP A 374 -23.16 14.89 4.21
CA ASP A 374 -23.02 16.07 5.08
C ASP A 374 -21.59 16.64 4.97
N ARG A 375 -20.60 15.74 4.94
CA ARG A 375 -19.19 16.04 4.79
C ARG A 375 -18.42 14.82 4.29
N ILE A 376 -17.55 15.03 3.30
CA ILE A 376 -16.52 14.06 2.92
C ILE A 376 -15.15 14.57 3.35
N VAL A 377 -14.34 13.66 3.88
CA VAL A 377 -12.88 13.80 3.94
C VAL A 377 -12.35 12.89 2.85
N ALA A 378 -11.96 13.48 1.73
CA ALA A 378 -11.48 12.72 0.59
C ALA A 378 -9.96 12.55 0.74
N THR A 379 -9.47 11.32 0.60
CA THR A 379 -8.09 10.92 0.93
C THR A 379 -7.23 10.66 -0.30
N GLY A 380 -5.97 11.11 -0.25
CA GLY A 380 -5.03 11.07 -1.35
C GLY A 380 -4.32 9.71 -1.51
N PHE A 381 -3.06 9.76 -1.92
CA PHE A 381 -2.22 8.58 -2.15
C PHE A 381 -0.80 8.82 -1.62
N PHE A 382 -0.35 8.00 -0.66
CA PHE A 382 1.04 8.05 -0.23
C PHE A 382 1.97 7.42 -1.28
N LYS A 383 2.64 8.26 -2.06
CA LYS A 383 3.69 7.83 -2.99
C LYS A 383 4.92 7.37 -2.21
N GLY A 384 5.19 6.07 -2.24
CA GLY A 384 6.41 5.47 -1.67
C GLY A 384 6.47 5.40 -0.15
N ARG A 385 5.35 5.49 0.57
CA ARG A 385 5.35 5.32 2.03
C ARG A 385 4.03 4.75 2.55
N PHE A 386 4.06 4.23 3.78
CA PHE A 386 2.89 3.61 4.43
C PHE A 386 2.49 4.28 5.74
N PHE A 387 3.32 5.16 6.30
CA PHE A 387 3.04 5.84 7.56
C PHE A 387 3.63 7.26 7.52
N VAL A 388 3.04 8.16 8.30
CA VAL A 388 3.48 9.56 8.43
C VAL A 388 4.19 9.73 9.76
N GLU A 389 5.30 10.47 9.80
CA GLU A 389 6.00 10.73 11.06
C GLU A 389 5.29 11.83 11.89
N ASP A 390 5.37 11.75 13.22
CA ASP A 390 4.76 12.72 14.17
C ASP A 390 5.30 14.16 14.06
N GLN A 391 6.26 14.40 13.15
CA GLN A 391 6.79 15.72 12.80
C GLN A 391 6.21 16.33 11.53
N GLU A 392 5.38 15.59 10.79
CA GLU A 392 4.82 16.02 9.49
C GLU A 392 3.37 16.52 9.56
N TYR A 393 2.71 16.33 10.70
CA TYR A 393 1.33 16.76 10.95
C TYR A 393 1.23 17.35 12.38
N PRO A 394 0.18 18.13 12.71
CA PRO A 394 0.01 18.68 14.05
C PRO A 394 -0.52 17.57 14.98
N SER A 395 0.36 16.64 15.36
CA SER A 395 0.05 15.60 16.34
C SER A 395 -0.34 16.25 17.67
N ARG A 396 -1.44 15.78 18.26
CA ARG A 396 -1.86 16.15 19.62
C ARG A 396 -1.24 15.24 20.69
N GLU A 397 -0.48 14.23 20.29
CA GLU A 397 0.15 13.24 21.16
C GLU A 397 1.66 13.52 21.23
N THR A 398 2.27 13.41 22.41
CA THR A 398 3.72 13.57 22.61
C THR A 398 4.49 12.67 21.66
N ARG A 399 5.60 13.14 21.07
CA ARG A 399 6.40 12.30 20.17
C ARG A 399 6.99 11.11 20.92
N TRP A 400 7.14 9.98 20.23
CA TRP A 400 7.96 8.89 20.73
C TRP A 400 9.41 9.12 20.31
N GLU A 401 10.29 9.29 21.30
CA GLU A 401 11.72 9.50 21.07
C GLU A 401 12.50 8.25 21.49
N SER A 402 13.36 7.74 20.60
CA SER A 402 14.28 6.68 20.97
C SER A 402 15.41 7.23 21.81
N THR A 403 15.83 6.48 22.82
CA THR A 403 17.09 6.74 23.55
C THR A 403 18.33 6.45 22.70
N SER A 404 18.18 5.76 21.56
CA SER A 404 19.28 5.50 20.62
C SER A 404 19.27 6.50 19.46
N ILE A 405 20.35 7.26 19.32
CA ILE A 405 20.60 8.20 18.21
C ILE A 405 20.60 7.48 16.85
N LEU A 406 20.85 6.16 16.82
CA LEU A 406 20.90 5.36 15.60
C LEU A 406 19.54 4.78 15.18
N ALA A 407 18.52 4.86 16.04
CA ALA A 407 17.19 4.32 15.77
C ALA A 407 16.39 5.22 14.80
N PRO A 408 15.51 4.63 13.96
CA PRO A 408 14.56 5.39 13.18
C PRO A 408 13.53 6.08 14.08
N ALA A 409 12.89 7.14 13.58
CA ALA A 409 11.69 7.67 14.19
C ALA A 409 10.57 6.61 14.21
N ILE A 410 9.84 6.49 15.32
CA ILE A 410 8.66 5.62 15.38
C ILE A 410 7.40 6.46 15.09
N SER A 411 6.76 6.18 13.96
CA SER A 411 5.45 6.75 13.63
C SER A 411 4.34 6.13 14.49
N ARG A 412 3.52 6.97 15.14
CA ARG A 412 2.33 6.53 15.87
C ARG A 412 1.32 5.82 14.97
N ASP A 413 1.22 6.16 13.69
CA ASP A 413 0.34 5.46 12.75
C ASP A 413 0.72 3.99 12.63
N SER A 414 2.02 3.71 12.58
CA SER A 414 2.53 2.34 12.47
C SER A 414 2.19 1.51 13.71
N LEU A 415 2.28 2.10 14.91
CA LEU A 415 1.89 1.45 16.16
C LEU A 415 0.37 1.25 16.25
N LYS A 416 -0.42 2.28 15.90
CA LYS A 416 -1.88 2.23 15.86
C LYS A 416 -2.37 1.13 14.90
N PHE A 417 -1.79 1.04 13.69
CA PHE A 417 -2.10 -0.01 12.72
C PHE A 417 -1.75 -1.40 13.24
N ARG A 418 -0.49 -1.61 13.65
CA ARG A 418 0.00 -2.91 14.12
C ARG A 418 -0.82 -3.41 15.32
N SER A 419 -1.12 -2.56 16.30
CA SER A 419 -1.97 -2.93 17.44
C SER A 419 -3.38 -3.37 17.01
N LYS A 420 -4.03 -2.68 16.07
CA LYS A 420 -5.34 -3.11 15.54
C LYS A 420 -5.23 -4.44 14.78
N LEU A 421 -4.18 -4.63 13.97
CA LEU A 421 -3.95 -5.85 13.19
C LEU A 421 -3.78 -7.08 14.09
N PHE A 422 -2.98 -7.02 15.17
CA PHE A 422 -2.80 -8.15 16.07
C PHE A 422 -4.02 -8.40 16.98
N LYS A 423 -4.78 -7.35 17.33
CA LYS A 423 -6.11 -7.48 17.95
C LYS A 423 -7.08 -8.25 17.05
N LEU A 424 -7.07 -7.97 15.75
CA LEU A 424 -7.90 -8.67 14.77
C LEU A 424 -7.44 -10.13 14.54
N LEU A 425 -6.16 -10.36 14.26
CA LEU A 425 -5.65 -11.65 13.78
C LEU A 425 -5.33 -12.67 14.89
N GLU A 426 -4.90 -12.21 16.07
CA GLU A 426 -4.47 -13.07 17.19
C GLU A 426 -5.34 -12.90 18.45
N ARG A 427 -6.28 -11.95 18.46
CA ARG A 427 -7.03 -11.52 19.66
C ARG A 427 -6.13 -11.07 20.81
N ARG A 428 -4.92 -10.57 20.48
CA ARG A 428 -3.95 -10.02 21.44
C ARG A 428 -3.97 -8.50 21.42
N SER A 429 -3.90 -7.87 22.58
CA SER A 429 -3.86 -6.41 22.72
C SER A 429 -2.56 -5.77 22.24
N GLU A 430 -1.49 -6.56 22.20
CA GLU A 430 -0.10 -6.13 22.07
C GLU A 430 0.53 -6.55 20.74
N ILE A 431 1.53 -5.80 20.31
CA ILE A 431 2.37 -6.14 19.15
C ILE A 431 3.28 -7.31 19.57
N PRO A 432 3.45 -8.37 18.74
CA PRO A 432 4.35 -9.46 19.04
C PRO A 432 5.77 -8.99 19.32
N MET A 433 6.39 -9.56 20.35
CA MET A 433 7.81 -9.35 20.65
C MET A 433 8.68 -9.84 19.50
N MET A 434 9.66 -9.02 19.11
CA MET A 434 10.54 -9.28 17.98
C MET A 434 11.49 -10.43 18.28
N LYS A 435 11.54 -11.47 17.45
CA LYS A 435 12.48 -12.59 17.66
C LYS A 435 13.80 -12.28 16.97
N ARG A 436 14.91 -12.83 17.49
CA ARG A 436 16.22 -12.88 16.80
C ARG A 436 16.16 -13.80 15.58
N GLN A 437 15.42 -13.38 14.56
CA GLN A 437 15.15 -14.07 13.31
C GLN A 437 15.48 -13.15 12.14
N VAL A 438 16.25 -13.68 11.20
CA VAL A 438 16.52 -13.10 9.89
C VAL A 438 15.70 -13.87 8.86
N LEU A 439 14.80 -13.16 8.19
CA LEU A 439 13.91 -13.70 7.17
C LEU A 439 14.36 -13.23 5.79
N PHE A 440 14.71 -14.16 4.91
CA PHE A 440 14.88 -13.85 3.49
C PHE A 440 13.56 -14.08 2.76
N VAL A 441 13.03 -13.03 2.12
CA VAL A 441 11.85 -13.11 1.25
C VAL A 441 12.33 -13.40 -0.17
N ASP A 442 12.29 -14.67 -0.54
CA ASP A 442 12.66 -15.13 -1.88
C ASP A 442 11.53 -14.85 -2.90
N ARG A 443 11.89 -14.92 -4.18
CA ARG A 443 10.99 -14.69 -5.31
C ARG A 443 11.21 -15.76 -6.39
N HIS A 444 10.11 -16.19 -7.00
CA HIS A 444 10.07 -17.25 -8.01
C HIS A 444 9.34 -16.78 -9.28
N GLY A 445 9.86 -15.73 -9.92
CA GLY A 445 9.31 -15.14 -11.14
C GLY A 445 10.30 -15.08 -12.30
N SER A 446 9.98 -14.28 -13.31
CA SER A 446 10.80 -14.05 -14.50
C SER A 446 11.74 -12.83 -14.40
N ARG A 447 11.56 -11.97 -13.38
CA ARG A 447 12.23 -10.67 -13.23
C ARG A 447 12.65 -10.43 -11.78
N ARG A 448 13.76 -9.71 -11.55
CA ARG A 448 14.29 -9.41 -10.20
C ARG A 448 14.46 -10.66 -9.35
N ILE A 449 15.00 -11.71 -9.97
CA ILE A 449 15.33 -12.98 -9.33
C ILE A 449 16.82 -13.06 -9.08
N ILE A 450 17.20 -13.93 -8.14
CA ILE A 450 18.58 -14.36 -7.92
C ILE A 450 18.77 -15.66 -8.71
N VAL A 451 19.85 -15.80 -9.48
CA VAL A 451 20.14 -17.05 -10.18
C VAL A 451 20.32 -18.23 -9.19
N PRO A 452 19.87 -19.46 -9.53
CA PRO A 452 19.87 -20.59 -8.59
C PRO A 452 21.22 -20.86 -7.90
N GLU A 453 22.32 -20.73 -8.66
CA GLU A 453 23.69 -20.95 -8.22
C GLU A 453 24.11 -19.94 -7.14
N ASN A 454 23.67 -18.69 -7.28
CA ASN A 454 23.92 -17.63 -6.31
C ASN A 454 22.96 -17.70 -5.11
N LYS A 455 21.74 -18.26 -5.26
CA LYS A 455 20.81 -18.44 -4.13
C LYS A 455 21.41 -19.33 -3.04
N GLU A 456 21.91 -20.52 -3.37
CA GLU A 456 22.50 -21.44 -2.38
C GLU A 456 23.72 -20.80 -1.69
N ARG A 457 24.59 -20.14 -2.48
CA ARG A 457 25.75 -19.41 -1.98
C ARG A 457 25.36 -18.30 -0.99
N LEU A 458 24.37 -17.48 -1.35
CA LEU A 458 23.87 -16.38 -0.55
C LEU A 458 23.22 -16.86 0.75
N PHE A 459 22.31 -17.84 0.66
CA PHE A 459 21.60 -18.38 1.82
C PHE A 459 22.56 -19.07 2.80
N THR A 460 23.54 -19.82 2.30
CA THR A 460 24.60 -20.44 3.13
C THR A 460 25.43 -19.38 3.85
N PHE A 461 25.77 -18.28 3.16
CA PHE A 461 26.50 -17.17 3.76
C PHE A 461 25.68 -16.46 4.86
N ILE A 462 24.43 -16.08 4.58
CA ILE A 462 23.57 -15.41 5.57
C ILE A 462 23.34 -16.32 6.78
N ALA A 463 23.03 -17.60 6.57
CA ALA A 463 22.88 -18.58 7.66
C ALA A 463 24.14 -18.66 8.55
N LYS A 464 25.33 -18.63 7.95
CA LYS A 464 26.60 -18.60 8.67
C LYS A 464 26.78 -17.31 9.49
N GLU A 465 26.47 -16.15 8.93
CA GLU A 465 26.56 -14.87 9.67
C GLU A 465 25.55 -14.79 10.82
N CYS A 466 24.30 -15.24 10.60
CA CYS A 466 23.28 -15.34 11.64
C CYS A 466 23.73 -16.25 12.80
N SER A 467 24.31 -17.42 12.47
CA SER A 467 24.76 -18.41 13.45
C SER A 467 25.85 -17.86 14.39
N LYS A 468 26.74 -16.97 13.92
CA LYS A 468 27.78 -16.32 14.75
C LYS A 468 27.21 -15.41 15.84
N ARG A 469 25.99 -14.90 15.68
CA ARG A 469 25.35 -13.92 16.59
C ARG A 469 24.03 -14.42 17.19
N SER A 470 23.82 -15.74 17.17
CA SER A 470 22.62 -16.41 17.70
C SER A 470 21.30 -15.85 17.12
N PHE A 471 21.30 -15.58 15.82
CA PHE A 471 20.07 -15.34 15.05
C PHE A 471 19.66 -16.62 14.31
N ASN A 472 18.36 -16.90 14.29
CA ASN A 472 17.78 -17.90 13.41
C ASN A 472 17.71 -17.34 11.98
N PHE A 473 17.96 -18.19 10.97
CA PHE A 473 17.77 -17.83 9.57
C PHE A 473 16.65 -18.67 8.95
N SER A 474 15.80 -18.04 8.16
CA SER A 474 14.71 -18.70 7.43
C SER A 474 14.48 -18.03 6.07
N VAL A 475 14.23 -18.83 5.04
CA VAL A 475 13.81 -18.36 3.72
C VAL A 475 12.31 -18.59 3.56
N ILE A 476 11.60 -17.64 2.98
CA ILE A 476 10.16 -17.76 2.67
C ILE A 476 9.88 -17.27 1.25
N ASP A 477 9.07 -18.03 0.52
CA ASP A 477 8.44 -17.57 -0.71
C ASP A 477 6.99 -17.20 -0.40
N PHE A 478 6.64 -15.91 -0.49
CA PHE A 478 5.29 -15.45 -0.23
C PHE A 478 4.26 -15.88 -1.28
N GLU A 479 4.67 -16.27 -2.49
CA GLU A 479 3.76 -16.76 -3.53
C GLU A 479 3.15 -18.13 -3.14
N THR A 480 3.85 -18.90 -2.28
CA THR A 480 3.36 -20.18 -1.74
C THR A 480 2.63 -20.07 -0.40
N LYS A 481 2.40 -18.84 0.11
CA LYS A 481 1.92 -18.60 1.48
C LYS A 481 0.62 -17.82 1.52
N ILE A 482 -0.28 -18.21 2.42
CA ILE A 482 -1.50 -17.42 2.67
C ILE A 482 -1.15 -16.14 3.45
N SER A 483 -1.97 -15.11 3.30
CA SER A 483 -1.74 -13.79 3.93
C SER A 483 -1.41 -13.85 5.43
N ARG A 484 -2.07 -14.73 6.20
CA ARG A 484 -1.78 -14.93 7.62
C ARG A 484 -0.37 -15.46 7.90
N GLU A 485 0.15 -16.38 7.09
CA GLU A 485 1.52 -16.90 7.23
C GLU A 485 2.56 -15.81 6.90
N GLN A 486 2.29 -15.00 5.87
CA GLN A 486 3.14 -13.86 5.49
C GLN A 486 3.22 -12.84 6.64
N VAL A 487 2.06 -12.45 7.21
CA VAL A 487 2.01 -11.56 8.38
C VAL A 487 2.75 -12.16 9.57
N GLN A 488 2.56 -13.45 9.88
CA GLN A 488 3.21 -14.12 11.01
C GLN A 488 4.74 -14.20 10.85
N ALA A 489 5.24 -14.42 9.63
CA ALA A 489 6.68 -14.44 9.37
C ALA A 489 7.29 -13.04 9.56
N MET A 490 6.66 -12.01 8.99
CA MET A 490 7.16 -10.62 9.09
C MET A 490 7.06 -10.07 10.51
N SER A 491 5.96 -10.31 11.21
CA SER A 491 5.71 -9.78 12.56
C SER A 491 6.61 -10.34 13.65
N GLN A 492 7.40 -11.38 13.34
CA GLN A 492 8.33 -12.00 14.28
C GLN A 492 9.79 -11.78 13.90
N SER A 493 10.07 -11.19 12.73
CA SER A 493 11.43 -11.05 12.20
C SER A 493 12.11 -9.76 12.68
N ALA A 494 13.33 -9.89 13.19
CA ALA A 494 14.17 -8.74 13.53
C ALA A 494 14.89 -8.14 12.32
N ILE A 495 15.18 -8.98 11.31
CA ILE A 495 15.69 -8.53 10.02
C ILE A 495 14.86 -9.18 8.91
N ALA A 496 14.32 -8.39 7.99
CA ALA A 496 13.85 -8.89 6.71
C ALA A 496 14.85 -8.50 5.62
N ILE A 497 15.15 -9.45 4.72
CA ILE A 497 16.00 -9.27 3.55
C ILE A 497 15.17 -9.62 2.33
N GLY A 498 15.19 -8.81 1.29
CA GLY A 498 14.45 -9.10 0.07
C GLY A 498 15.03 -8.41 -1.16
N VAL A 499 14.73 -8.96 -2.34
CA VAL A 499 14.98 -8.27 -3.61
C VAL A 499 13.91 -7.20 -3.83
N HIS A 500 14.33 -6.02 -4.26
CA HIS A 500 13.48 -4.83 -4.29
C HIS A 500 12.18 -4.99 -5.08
N GLY A 501 11.13 -4.28 -4.65
CA GLY A 501 9.85 -4.23 -5.35
C GLY A 501 8.63 -4.40 -4.45
N ALA A 502 7.58 -4.98 -5.02
CA ALA A 502 6.24 -5.05 -4.42
C ALA A 502 6.21 -5.71 -3.01
N ASN A 503 7.12 -6.64 -2.72
CA ASN A 503 7.20 -7.29 -1.41
C ASN A 503 7.57 -6.33 -0.26
N LEU A 504 8.09 -5.13 -0.55
CA LEU A 504 8.30 -4.04 0.42
C LEU A 504 7.03 -3.75 1.23
N VAL A 505 5.84 -3.90 0.65
CA VAL A 505 4.58 -3.65 1.34
C VAL A 505 4.39 -4.54 2.56
N ASN A 506 5.02 -5.72 2.63
CA ASN A 506 4.94 -6.59 3.81
C ASN A 506 5.66 -6.01 5.06
N THR A 507 6.47 -4.97 4.91
CA THR A 507 7.18 -4.29 6.02
C THR A 507 6.23 -3.60 7.00
N ILE A 508 5.00 -3.28 6.58
CA ILE A 508 3.92 -2.79 7.45
C ILE A 508 3.62 -3.76 8.60
N PHE A 509 3.88 -5.06 8.41
CA PHE A 509 3.64 -6.13 9.38
C PHE A 509 4.81 -6.37 10.34
N MET A 510 6.02 -5.87 10.04
CA MET A 510 7.19 -6.06 10.89
C MET A 510 7.07 -5.29 12.20
N PRO A 511 7.72 -5.72 13.30
CA PRO A 511 7.83 -4.93 14.52
C PRO A 511 8.47 -3.56 14.25
N PRO A 512 8.08 -2.50 15.00
CA PRO A 512 8.85 -1.26 15.01
C PRO A 512 10.29 -1.53 15.46
N LEU A 513 11.23 -0.68 15.05
CA LEU A 513 12.67 -0.80 15.27
C LEU A 513 13.36 -2.02 14.61
N SER A 514 12.62 -2.93 13.94
CA SER A 514 13.22 -4.00 13.14
C SER A 514 14.01 -3.45 11.94
N VAL A 515 14.84 -4.30 11.32
CA VAL A 515 15.70 -3.95 10.19
C VAL A 515 15.11 -4.45 8.88
N LEU A 516 15.13 -3.62 7.85
CA LEU A 516 14.92 -4.01 6.46
C LEU A 516 16.24 -3.85 5.68
N ILE A 517 16.62 -4.89 4.95
CA ILE A 517 17.74 -4.89 4.00
C ILE A 517 17.19 -5.18 2.61
N GLU A 518 17.29 -4.21 1.69
CA GLU A 518 16.76 -4.34 0.34
C GLU A 518 17.88 -4.46 -0.70
N LEU A 519 17.78 -5.49 -1.54
CA LEU A 519 18.77 -5.84 -2.56
C LEU A 519 18.27 -5.37 -3.93
N PHE A 520 19.06 -4.52 -4.59
CA PHE A 520 18.76 -3.93 -5.89
C PHE A 520 19.65 -4.56 -6.97
N PRO A 521 19.14 -4.75 -8.21
CA PRO A 521 19.95 -5.08 -9.36
C PRO A 521 21.00 -4.01 -9.65
N PHE A 522 21.95 -4.35 -10.51
CA PHE A 522 23.00 -3.46 -10.93
C PHE A 522 22.46 -2.14 -11.48
N GLY A 523 22.97 -1.04 -10.94
CA GLY A 523 22.70 0.30 -11.47
C GLY A 523 21.29 0.83 -11.25
N PHE A 524 20.44 0.14 -10.47
CA PHE A 524 19.11 0.61 -10.11
C PHE A 524 19.03 0.99 -8.63
N TYR A 525 18.52 2.18 -8.33
CA TYR A 525 18.15 2.63 -6.98
C TYR A 525 16.97 3.61 -7.09
N HIS A 526 16.16 3.70 -6.04
CA HIS A 526 15.10 4.71 -5.94
C HIS A 526 14.81 5.01 -4.45
N ASP A 527 14.77 6.28 -4.08
CA ASP A 527 14.42 6.77 -2.73
C ASP A 527 13.07 6.27 -2.21
N MET A 528 12.10 6.08 -3.10
CA MET A 528 10.76 5.52 -2.84
C MET A 528 10.78 4.23 -2.00
N TYR A 529 11.86 3.43 -2.08
CA TYR A 529 12.01 2.19 -1.31
C TYR A 529 12.49 2.45 0.13
N GLU A 530 13.47 3.35 0.33
CA GLU A 530 13.90 3.81 1.66
C GLU A 530 12.72 4.40 2.45
N GLU A 531 11.87 5.14 1.75
CA GLU A 531 10.69 5.81 2.30
C GLU A 531 9.60 4.83 2.75
N GLY A 532 9.49 3.65 2.14
CA GLY A 532 8.70 2.53 2.68
C GLY A 532 9.35 1.94 3.94
N GLY A 533 10.68 1.93 4.01
CA GLY A 533 11.47 1.60 5.19
C GLY A 533 11.24 2.55 6.39
N ARG A 534 10.84 3.81 6.15
CA ARG A 534 10.42 4.76 7.21
C ARG A 534 9.12 4.38 7.93
N ALA A 535 8.61 3.16 7.73
CA ALA A 535 7.59 2.50 8.54
C ALA A 535 8.03 2.15 9.98
N SER A 536 8.81 3.03 10.62
CA SER A 536 9.49 2.82 11.90
C SER A 536 10.57 1.73 11.87
N LEU A 537 11.16 1.45 10.70
CA LEU A 537 12.19 0.41 10.53
C LEU A 537 13.57 1.02 10.25
N LYS A 538 14.63 0.30 10.60
CA LYS A 538 15.98 0.66 10.20
C LYS A 538 16.22 0.15 8.78
N TYR A 539 16.38 1.06 7.83
CA TYR A 539 16.60 0.71 6.43
C TYR A 539 18.09 0.58 6.09
N PHE A 540 18.43 -0.43 5.30
CA PHE A 540 19.67 -0.55 4.55
C PHE A 540 19.35 -1.00 3.12
N SER A 541 20.16 -0.57 2.16
CA SER A 541 20.06 -0.98 0.75
C SER A 541 21.41 -1.39 0.19
N TYR A 542 21.40 -2.30 -0.79
CA TYR A 542 22.59 -2.64 -1.57
C TYR A 542 22.24 -2.89 -3.04
N SER A 543 22.83 -2.10 -3.95
CA SER A 543 22.82 -2.38 -5.39
C SER A 543 23.97 -3.31 -5.74
N MET A 544 23.73 -4.31 -6.58
CA MET A 544 24.79 -5.19 -7.09
C MET A 544 25.90 -4.36 -7.74
N SER A 545 27.15 -4.77 -7.56
CA SER A 545 28.34 -4.07 -8.04
C SER A 545 28.63 -4.28 -9.53
N ALA A 546 28.05 -5.31 -10.15
CA ALA A 546 28.16 -5.61 -11.58
C ALA A 546 26.85 -6.22 -12.12
N GLY A 547 26.62 -6.05 -13.42
CA GLY A 547 25.46 -6.53 -14.18
C GLY A 547 25.53 -6.02 -15.63
N GLU A 548 24.43 -6.10 -16.37
CA GLU A 548 24.39 -5.66 -17.77
C GLU A 548 24.15 -4.15 -17.90
N GLU A 549 24.76 -3.49 -18.90
CA GLU A 549 24.40 -2.12 -19.29
C GLU A 549 23.31 -2.14 -20.35
N TRP A 550 22.45 -1.11 -20.37
CA TRP A 550 21.40 -0.97 -21.37
C TRP A 550 22.02 -0.77 -22.76
N PRO A 551 21.71 -1.61 -23.77
CA PRO A 551 22.43 -1.62 -25.05
C PRO A 551 22.42 -0.31 -25.83
N GLU A 552 21.43 0.55 -25.57
CA GLU A 552 21.25 1.84 -26.24
C GLU A 552 21.73 3.05 -25.43
N LEU A 553 22.42 2.85 -24.29
CA LEU A 553 22.82 3.91 -23.36
C LEU A 553 23.59 5.05 -24.06
N GLU A 554 24.65 4.70 -24.79
CA GLU A 554 25.45 5.67 -25.55
C GLU A 554 24.76 6.11 -26.85
N SER A 555 24.10 5.19 -27.57
CA SER A 555 23.53 5.47 -28.89
C SER A 555 22.27 6.32 -28.85
N ALA A 556 21.50 6.26 -27.77
CA ALA A 556 20.38 7.16 -27.47
C ALA A 556 20.84 8.52 -26.89
N GLY A 557 22.15 8.72 -26.71
CA GLY A 557 22.72 10.00 -26.29
C GLY A 557 22.53 10.35 -24.81
N PHE A 558 22.38 9.35 -23.93
CA PHE A 558 22.39 9.59 -22.49
C PHE A 558 23.84 9.74 -21.99
N LEU A 559 24.06 10.71 -21.09
CA LEU A 559 25.39 10.96 -20.51
C LEU A 559 25.83 9.83 -19.56
N ASP A 560 24.85 9.25 -18.86
CA ASP A 560 25.03 8.27 -17.80
C ASP A 560 23.73 7.49 -17.57
N ARG A 561 23.83 6.47 -16.72
CA ARG A 561 22.72 5.58 -16.34
C ARG A 561 21.59 6.31 -15.62
N GLU A 562 21.90 7.28 -14.76
CA GLU A 562 20.90 8.01 -13.96
C GLU A 562 19.99 8.85 -14.86
N SER A 563 20.60 9.61 -15.77
CA SER A 563 19.91 10.35 -16.83
C SER A 563 19.07 9.43 -17.72
N CYS A 564 19.53 8.21 -17.99
CA CYS A 564 18.80 7.24 -18.80
C CYS A 564 17.55 6.69 -18.07
N ILE A 565 17.71 6.26 -16.81
CA ILE A 565 16.62 5.78 -15.95
C ILE A 565 15.56 6.86 -15.72
N HIS A 566 15.96 8.13 -15.54
CA HIS A 566 15.03 9.22 -15.31
C HIS A 566 14.28 9.66 -16.59
N LYS A 567 14.89 9.53 -17.78
CA LYS A 567 14.32 10.06 -19.04
C LYS A 567 13.71 9.01 -19.97
N HIS A 568 14.02 7.73 -19.82
CA HIS A 568 13.59 6.69 -20.75
C HIS A 568 12.96 5.48 -20.04
N ARG A 569 11.68 5.23 -20.31
CA ARG A 569 10.89 4.17 -19.66
C ARG A 569 11.52 2.80 -19.80
N ASP A 570 11.99 2.43 -20.99
CA ASP A 570 12.54 1.10 -21.22
C ASP A 570 13.93 0.94 -20.58
N CYS A 571 14.66 2.04 -20.40
CA CYS A 571 15.92 2.07 -19.65
C CYS A 571 15.67 1.89 -18.14
N LYS A 572 14.69 2.63 -17.58
CA LYS A 572 14.17 2.47 -16.21
C LYS A 572 13.77 1.01 -15.98
N VAL A 573 12.98 0.42 -16.88
CA VAL A 573 12.51 -0.97 -16.78
C VAL A 573 13.67 -1.97 -16.89
N PHE A 574 14.60 -1.77 -17.83
CA PHE A 574 15.77 -2.64 -18.02
C PHE A 574 16.56 -2.80 -16.72
N TYR A 575 17.11 -1.71 -16.15
CA TYR A 575 17.89 -1.79 -14.90
C TYR A 575 17.06 -2.26 -13.70
N ARG A 576 15.78 -1.83 -13.61
CA ARG A 576 14.87 -2.21 -12.51
C ARG A 576 14.52 -3.69 -12.50
N ASP A 577 14.48 -4.36 -13.65
CA ASP A 577 13.97 -5.73 -13.76
C ASP A 577 15.08 -6.79 -13.97
N GLN A 578 16.36 -6.38 -14.02
CA GLN A 578 17.52 -7.28 -14.13
C GLN A 578 17.55 -8.39 -13.07
N VAL A 579 18.25 -9.46 -13.43
CA VAL A 579 18.62 -10.55 -12.53
C VAL A 579 19.73 -10.09 -11.58
N LEU A 580 19.74 -10.57 -10.33
CA LEU A 580 20.76 -10.25 -9.34
C LEU A 580 21.85 -11.33 -9.33
N GLU A 581 23.05 -10.95 -9.76
CA GLU A 581 24.25 -11.78 -9.72
C GLU A 581 25.18 -11.34 -8.58
N PHE A 582 25.60 -12.28 -7.73
CA PHE A 582 26.34 -11.98 -6.50
C PHE A 582 27.82 -12.38 -6.63
N HIS A 583 28.67 -11.38 -6.84
CA HIS A 583 30.11 -11.51 -6.86
C HIS A 583 30.70 -11.46 -5.44
N ASP A 584 31.98 -11.78 -5.30
CA ASP A 584 32.67 -11.81 -4.00
C ASP A 584 32.65 -10.45 -3.28
N GLN A 585 32.64 -9.36 -4.06
CA GLN A 585 32.47 -8.00 -3.55
C GLN A 585 31.07 -7.77 -2.97
N ASP A 586 30.02 -8.23 -3.65
CA ASP A 586 28.63 -8.12 -3.18
C ASP A 586 28.44 -8.89 -1.87
N MET A 587 28.93 -10.13 -1.82
CA MET A 587 28.91 -10.96 -0.61
C MET A 587 29.61 -10.29 0.57
N LYS A 588 30.76 -9.63 0.33
CA LYS A 588 31.49 -8.87 1.36
C LYS A 588 30.68 -7.67 1.87
N GLN A 589 30.04 -6.90 0.98
CA GLN A 589 29.26 -5.72 1.37
C GLN A 589 27.98 -6.12 2.12
N ILE A 590 27.29 -7.17 1.68
CA ILE A 590 26.12 -7.73 2.39
C ILE A 590 26.53 -8.20 3.80
N GLY A 591 27.72 -8.80 3.96
CA GLY A 591 28.28 -9.14 5.28
C GLY A 591 28.49 -7.93 6.20
N ILE A 592 28.96 -6.80 5.65
CA ILE A 592 29.14 -5.55 6.40
C ILE A 592 27.79 -4.99 6.84
N ILE A 593 26.80 -4.94 5.92
CA ILE A 593 25.44 -4.45 6.22
C ILE A 593 24.76 -5.34 7.28
N LEU A 594 24.90 -6.67 7.18
CA LEU A 594 24.42 -7.59 8.22
C LEU A 594 25.09 -7.34 9.57
N GLY A 595 26.40 -7.13 9.59
CA GLY A 595 27.14 -6.76 10.81
C GLY A 595 26.56 -5.51 11.48
N GLN A 596 26.35 -4.45 10.71
CA GLN A 596 25.74 -3.19 11.18
C GLN A 596 24.29 -3.39 11.66
N ALA A 597 23.50 -4.19 10.95
CA ALA A 597 22.13 -4.52 11.33
C ALA A 597 22.07 -5.26 12.67
N PHE A 598 22.95 -6.25 12.88
CA PHE A 598 23.07 -6.96 14.14
C PHE A 598 23.53 -6.06 15.29
N GLU A 599 24.55 -5.21 15.07
CA GLU A 599 25.06 -4.27 16.07
C GLU A 599 24.00 -3.25 16.51
N TYR A 600 23.21 -2.75 15.55
CA TYR A 600 22.05 -1.91 15.84
C TYR A 600 21.03 -2.64 16.72
N LEU A 601 20.62 -3.87 16.37
CA LEU A 601 19.66 -4.65 17.15
C LEU A 601 20.18 -4.99 18.56
N ASP A 602 21.45 -5.39 18.67
CA ASP A 602 22.10 -5.66 19.96
C ASP A 602 22.16 -4.38 20.84
N SER A 603 22.33 -3.20 20.24
CA SER A 603 22.33 -1.91 20.97
C SER A 603 20.97 -1.58 21.59
N LEU A 604 19.87 -1.97 20.95
CA LEU A 604 18.51 -1.76 21.47
C LEU A 604 18.23 -2.64 22.71
N THR A 605 18.68 -3.90 22.70
CA THR A 605 18.55 -4.79 23.87
C THR A 605 19.28 -4.21 25.09
N LEU A 606 20.48 -3.67 24.90
CA LEU A 606 21.26 -3.02 25.98
C LEU A 606 20.54 -1.77 26.53
N GLY A 607 19.96 -0.95 25.65
CA GLY A 607 19.21 0.26 26.01
C GLY A 607 17.90 -0.01 26.75
N SER A 608 17.18 -1.07 26.37
CA SER A 608 15.87 -1.43 26.94
C SER A 608 15.89 -1.72 28.46
N SER A 609 17.06 -2.01 29.03
CA SER A 609 17.27 -2.22 30.47
C SER A 609 16.92 -1.01 31.36
N ARG A 610 16.60 0.15 30.77
CA ARG A 610 16.36 1.43 31.48
C ARG A 610 14.96 2.05 31.26
N THR A 611 14.10 1.46 30.44
CA THR A 611 12.81 2.07 30.06
C THR A 611 11.62 1.16 30.40
N THR A 612 10.68 1.65 31.20
CA THR A 612 9.56 0.89 31.77
C THR A 612 8.26 0.96 30.96
N GLU A 613 8.29 1.41 29.69
CA GLU A 613 7.08 1.48 28.86
C GLU A 613 6.69 0.10 28.28
N PRO A 614 5.46 -0.39 28.52
CA PRO A 614 5.03 -1.69 28.02
C PRO A 614 4.72 -1.66 26.51
N GLY A 615 5.25 -2.65 25.77
CA GLY A 615 4.85 -2.93 24.38
C GLY A 615 5.86 -2.60 23.28
N LEU A 616 7.05 -2.10 23.62
CA LEU A 616 8.17 -1.85 22.68
C LEU A 616 9.47 -2.60 23.07
N GLY A 617 9.35 -3.58 23.98
CA GLY A 617 10.47 -4.44 24.37
C GLY A 617 10.91 -5.39 23.26
N LEU A 618 12.22 -5.64 23.23
CA LEU A 618 12.92 -6.59 22.34
C LEU A 618 12.91 -8.00 22.94
#